data_AF-A0A7G1IKX8-F1
#
_entry.id   AF-A0A7G1IKX8-F1
#
_cell.length_a   1.000
_cell.length_b   1.000
_cell.length_c   1.000
_cell.angle_alpha   90.00
_cell.angle_beta   90.00
_cell.angle_gamma   90.00
#
_symmetry.space_group_name_H-M   'P 1'
#
loop_
_entity.id
_entity.type
_entity.pdbx_description
1 polymer ?
#
loop_
_entity_poly.entity_id
_entity_poly.type
_entity_poly.pdbx_seq_one_letter_code
_entity_poly.pdbx_strand_id
1 'polypeptide(L)' 'MEDLYVRPSFRRRGLASRLLATLAGECLDNGYTRLSWAVLNWNSDALALYDGIGGQPQREWTTYRLSGPGLVALAGPR' A
#
# COMPACT_ATOMS: atom_id res chain seq x y z
N MET A 1 5.57 -1.72 -3.04
CA MET A 1 5.87 -0.46 -2.34
C MET A 1 5.54 -0.66 -0.87
N GLU A 2 6.43 -0.23 0.03
CA GLU A 2 6.26 -0.37 1.48
C GLU A 2 5.44 0.78 2.07
N ASP A 3 5.88 2.04 1.89
CA ASP A 3 5.18 3.22 2.41
C ASP A 3 5.16 4.39 1.41
N LEU A 4 4.04 5.13 1.39
CA LEU A 4 3.89 6.40 0.67
C LEU A 4 3.26 7.43 1.61
N TYR A 5 3.99 8.50 1.89
CA TYR A 5 3.52 9.57 2.78
C TYR A 5 3.77 10.94 2.19
N VAL A 6 2.68 11.72 2.07
CA VAL A 6 2.75 13.16 1.75
C VAL A 6 2.46 13.95 3.02
N ARG A 7 3.43 14.77 3.43
CA ARG A 7 3.32 15.70 4.56
C ARG A 7 2.04 16.55 4.42
N PRO A 8 1.28 16.80 5.52
CA PRO A 8 -0.02 17.47 5.46
C PRO A 8 -0.02 18.80 4.70
N SER A 9 1.01 19.63 4.90
CA SER A 9 1.17 20.95 4.24
C SER A 9 1.30 20.88 2.71
N PHE A 10 1.60 19.69 2.17
CA PHE A 10 1.82 19.45 0.74
C PHE A 10 0.72 18.58 0.10
N ARG A 11 -0.32 18.18 0.86
CA ARG A 11 -1.44 17.39 0.34
C ARG A 11 -2.31 18.22 -0.62
N ARG A 12 -3.14 17.52 -1.42
CA ARG A 12 -4.04 18.08 -2.44
C ARG A 12 -3.33 18.86 -3.56
N ARG A 13 -2.05 18.58 -3.79
CA ARG A 13 -1.22 19.13 -4.89
C ARG A 13 -0.85 18.10 -5.96
N GLY A 14 -1.54 16.94 -5.97
CA GLY A 14 -1.25 15.84 -6.90
C GLY A 14 0.07 15.11 -6.68
N LEU A 15 0.79 15.36 -5.58
CA LEU A 15 2.12 14.78 -5.34
C LEU A 15 2.08 13.25 -5.22
N ALA A 16 1.09 12.70 -4.52
CA ALA A 16 0.95 11.25 -4.38
C ALA A 16 0.74 10.56 -5.73
N SER A 17 -0.15 11.11 -6.58
CA SER A 17 -0.37 10.62 -7.94
C SER A 17 0.90 10.69 -8.79
N ARG A 18 1.68 11.78 -8.69
CA ARG A 18 2.95 11.91 -9.43
C ARG A 18 3.98 10.89 -8.96
N LEU A 19 4.12 10.67 -7.66
CA LEU A 19 5.02 9.63 -7.12
C LEU A 19 4.61 8.24 -7.62
N LEU A 20 3.32 7.92 -7.61
CA LEU A 20 2.80 6.65 -8.13
C LEU A 20 3.06 6.50 -9.63
N ALA A 21 2.87 7.56 -10.42
CA ALA A 21 3.16 7.55 -11.85
C ALA A 21 4.65 7.34 -12.15
N THR A 22 5.54 7.96 -11.36
CA THR A 22 6.98 7.73 -11.48
C THR A 22 7.35 6.27 -11.20
N LEU A 23 6.79 5.67 -10.15
CA LEU A 23 7.01 4.25 -9.86
C LEU A 23 6.43 3.32 -10.92
N ALA A 24 5.29 3.68 -11.51
CA ALA A 24 4.73 2.93 -12.63
C ALA A 24 5.65 2.99 -13.87
N GLY A 25 6.26 4.14 -14.15
CA GLY A 25 7.29 4.28 -15.19
C GLY A 25 8.47 3.35 -14.95
N GLU A 26 9.03 3.36 -13.73
CA GLU A 26 10.11 2.44 -13.33
C GLU A 26 9.72 0.97 -13.52
N CYS A 27 8.49 0.59 -13.19
CA CYS A 27 8.01 -0.76 -13.45
C CYS A 27 8.08 -1.12 -14.94
N LEU A 28 7.63 -0.23 -15.82
CA LEU A 28 7.65 -0.48 -17.26
C LEU A 28 9.09 -0.56 -17.80
N ASP A 29 9.96 0.36 -17.38
CA ASP A 29 11.36 0.42 -17.82
C ASP A 29 12.14 -0.86 -17.46
N ASN A 30 11.76 -1.52 -16.35
CA ASN A 30 12.37 -2.77 -15.90
C ASN A 30 11.61 -4.04 -16.33
N GLY A 31 10.57 -3.92 -17.17
CA GLY A 31 9.75 -5.06 -17.61
C GLY A 31 8.89 -5.68 -16.51
N TYR A 32 8.64 -4.96 -15.41
CA TYR A 32 7.71 -5.36 -14.38
C TYR A 32 6.28 -5.13 -14.82
N THR A 33 5.40 -6.05 -14.48
CA THR A 33 4.01 -6.05 -14.94
C THR A 33 3.04 -5.46 -13.93
N ARG A 34 3.49 -5.13 -12.71
CA ARG A 34 2.59 -4.71 -11.62
C ARG A 34 3.29 -3.88 -10.56
N LEU A 35 2.61 -2.83 -10.11
CA LEU A 35 2.89 -2.12 -8.86
C LEU A 35 1.85 -2.55 -7.81
N SER A 36 2.31 -2.97 -6.63
CA SER A 36 1.43 -3.40 -5.52
C SER A 36 1.79 -2.72 -4.20
N TRP A 37 0.78 -2.40 -3.42
CA TRP A 37 0.86 -1.78 -2.09
C TRP A 37 -0.35 -2.16 -1.25
N ALA A 38 -0.22 -2.00 0.07
CA ALA A 38 -1.33 -2.12 1.00
C ALA A 38 -1.87 -0.73 1.37
N VAL A 39 -3.16 -0.65 1.67
CA VAL A 39 -3.81 0.55 2.19
C VAL A 39 -4.72 0.17 3.34
N LEU A 40 -4.78 1.03 4.36
CA LEU A 40 -5.74 0.87 5.43
C LEU A 40 -7.15 1.12 4.88
N ASN A 41 -8.04 0.14 5.05
CA ASN A 41 -9.40 0.15 4.47
C ASN A 41 -10.28 1.33 4.92
N TRP A 42 -9.91 2.01 6.00
CA TRP A 42 -10.61 3.19 6.50
C TRP A 42 -10.09 4.51 5.91
N ASN A 43 -8.97 4.51 5.18
CA ASN A 43 -8.38 5.71 4.63
C ASN A 43 -9.05 6.10 3.30
N SER A 44 -10.23 6.71 3.40
CA SER A 44 -11.07 7.08 2.25
C SER A 44 -10.34 7.96 1.23
N ASP A 45 -9.50 8.89 1.68
CA ASP A 45 -8.73 9.78 0.79
C ASP A 45 -7.73 9.00 -0.06
N ALA A 46 -7.03 8.04 0.56
CA ALA A 46 -6.09 7.17 -0.15
C ALA A 46 -6.82 6.21 -1.10
N LEU A 47 -7.95 5.64 -0.67
CA LEU A 47 -8.79 4.78 -1.51
C LEU A 47 -9.27 5.53 -2.76
N ALA A 48 -9.84 6.73 -2.58
CA ALA A 48 -10.31 7.55 -3.71
C ALA A 48 -9.17 7.93 -4.67
N LEU A 49 -7.97 8.21 -4.16
CA LEU A 49 -6.78 8.42 -4.98
C LEU A 49 -6.44 7.16 -5.80
N TYR A 50 -6.39 6.00 -5.16
CA TYR A 50 -5.98 4.75 -5.81
C TYR A 50 -7.00 4.28 -6.85
N ASP A 51 -8.29 4.38 -6.54
CA ASP A 51 -9.37 4.12 -7.49
C ASP A 51 -9.27 5.08 -8.68
N GLY A 52 -9.01 6.37 -8.42
CA GLY A 52 -8.86 7.41 -9.45
C GLY A 52 -7.68 7.21 -10.41
N ILE A 53 -6.65 6.46 -10.02
CA ILE A 53 -5.51 6.09 -10.90
C ILE A 53 -5.67 4.69 -11.52
N GLY A 54 -6.83 4.04 -11.36
CA GLY A 54 -7.10 2.71 -11.91
C GLY A 54 -6.58 1.55 -11.06
N GLY A 55 -6.20 1.80 -9.81
CA GLY A 55 -5.88 0.76 -8.84
C GLY A 55 -7.10 -0.13 -8.56
N GLN A 56 -6.86 -1.42 -8.31
CA GLN A 56 -7.92 -2.39 -8.04
C GLN A 56 -7.66 -3.13 -6.72
N PRO A 57 -8.60 -3.11 -5.76
CA PRO A 57 -8.43 -3.79 -4.49
C PRO A 57 -8.46 -5.32 -4.68
N GLN A 58 -7.54 -6.03 -4.03
CA GLN A 58 -7.52 -7.49 -4.00
C GLN A 58 -8.39 -7.99 -2.84
N ARG A 59 -9.66 -8.34 -3.11
CA ARG A 59 -10.66 -8.67 -2.07
C ARG A 59 -10.59 -10.11 -1.55
N GLU A 60 -9.91 -10.99 -2.26
CA GLU A 60 -9.82 -12.42 -1.92
C GLU A 60 -8.78 -12.71 -0.82
N TRP A 61 -7.89 -11.75 -0.54
CA TRP A 61 -6.80 -11.93 0.41
C TRP A 61 -7.09 -11.22 1.73
N THR A 62 -7.02 -11.97 2.84
CA THR A 62 -7.13 -11.41 4.19
C THR A 62 -5.75 -11.40 4.85
N THR A 63 -5.35 -10.24 5.41
CA THR A 63 -4.11 -10.14 6.17
C THR A 63 -4.32 -10.68 7.59
N TYR A 64 -3.60 -11.74 7.97
CA TYR A 64 -3.52 -12.23 9.34
C TYR A 64 -2.30 -11.61 10.05
N ARG A 65 -2.44 -11.32 11.35
CA ARG A 65 -1.34 -10.86 12.19
C ARG A 65 -1.36 -11.61 13.51
N LEU A 66 -0.24 -12.24 13.85
CA LEU A 66 0.00 -12.80 15.18
C LEU A 66 1.02 -11.93 15.91
N SER A 67 0.71 -11.56 17.15
CA SER A 67 1.59 -10.73 17.96
C SER A 67 1.34 -10.96 19.45
N GLY A 68 2.25 -10.47 20.30
CA GLY A 68 2.10 -10.52 21.75
C GLY A 68 2.04 -11.95 22.30
N PRO A 69 1.25 -12.22 23.34
CA PRO A 69 1.18 -13.52 24.01
C PRO A 69 0.87 -14.70 23.08
N GLY A 70 0.02 -14.51 22.06
CA GLY A 70 -0.30 -15.56 21.11
C GLY A 70 0.89 -15.99 20.24
N LEU A 71 1.80 -15.05 19.91
CA LEU A 71 3.04 -15.36 19.20
C LEU A 71 3.99 -16.16 20.09
N VAL A 72 4.12 -15.77 21.36
CA VAL A 72 4.96 -16.48 22.35
C VAL A 72 4.44 -17.90 22.57
N ALA A 73 3.12 -18.05 22.72
CA ALA A 73 2.50 -19.37 22.89
C ALA A 73 2.74 -20.28 21.68
N LEU A 74 2.67 -19.74 20.45
CA LEU A 74 2.93 -20.52 19.24
C LEU A 74 4.39 -21.00 19.14
N ALA A 75 5.35 -20.18 19.56
CA ALA A 75 6.78 -20.53 19.48
C ALA A 75 7.16 -21.71 20.37
N GLY A 76 6.38 -21.98 21.42
CA GLY A 76 6.65 -23.03 22.39
C GLY A 76 7.87 -22.73 23.29
N PRO A 77 8.18 -23.65 24.22
CA PRO A 77 9.44 -23.58 24.95
C PRO A 77 10.61 -23.79 23.98
N ARG A 78 11.68 -23.01 24.15
CA ARG A 78 12.94 -23.18 23.44
C ARG A 78 13.74 -24.36 23.98
#